data_AF-A0A6J7P8F6-F1
#
_entry.id   AF-A0A6J7P8F6-F1
#
_cell.length_a   1.000
_cell.length_b   1.000
_cell.length_c   1.000
_cell.angle_alpha   90.00
_cell.angle_beta   90.00
_cell.angle_gamma   90.00
#
_symmetry.space_group_name_H-M   'P 1'
#
loop_
_entity.id
_entity.type
_entity.pdbx_description
1 polymer ?
#
loop_
_entity_poly.entity_id
_entity_poly.type
_entity_poly.pdbx_seq_one_letter_code
_entity_poly.pdbx_strand_id
1 'polypeptide(L)'
;MLGESVVRSLVTIASPVLRDVVVSPPLCEWVATQGWRYVFGHVTLDALLGTGRIEFQHRLLGEHLGADEFEQAVLAVVGTADQLVETLQARFGGLRYTDLRV
;
A
#
# COMPACT_ATOMS: atom_id res chain seq x y z
N MET A 1 26.78 -24.02 22.79
CA MET A 1 25.88 -22.84 22.73
C MET A 1 24.92 -23.07 21.57
N LEU A 2 23.67 -23.42 21.86
CA LEU A 2 22.61 -23.29 20.87
C LEU A 2 22.31 -21.79 20.83
N GLY A 3 22.62 -21.14 19.70
CA GLY A 3 22.33 -19.72 19.54
C GLY A 3 20.83 -19.48 19.73
N GLU A 4 20.48 -18.47 20.52
CA GLU A 4 19.08 -18.04 20.64
C GLU A 4 18.51 -17.80 19.24
N SER A 5 17.37 -18.41 18.96
CA SER A 5 16.58 -18.04 17.80
C SER A 5 16.04 -16.64 18.04
N VAL A 6 16.69 -15.64 17.43
CA VAL A 6 16.16 -14.27 17.42
C VAL A 6 14.92 -14.29 16.55
N VAL A 7 13.74 -14.24 17.17
CA VAL A 7 12.48 -14.07 16.45
C VAL A 7 12.54 -12.70 15.78
N ARG A 8 12.65 -12.70 14.46
CA ARG A 8 12.59 -11.48 13.66
C ARG A 8 11.15 -11.28 13.17
N SER A 9 10.62 -10.07 13.36
CA SER A 9 9.27 -9.70 12.94
C SER A 9 9.33 -8.61 11.87
N LEU A 10 8.57 -8.80 10.80
CA LEU A 10 8.34 -7.79 9.78
C LEU A 10 6.94 -7.21 10.00
N VAL A 11 6.85 -5.89 10.17
CA VAL A 11 5.58 -5.18 10.27
C VAL A 11 5.23 -4.64 8.89
N THR A 12 4.05 -4.98 8.39
CA THR A 12 3.50 -4.41 7.15
C THR A 12 2.34 -3.50 7.53
N ILE A 13 2.44 -2.24 7.13
CA ILE A 13 1.36 -1.26 7.23
C ILE A 13 0.83 -1.08 5.82
N ALA A 14 -0.45 -1.36 5.61
CA ALA A 14 -1.08 -1.24 4.31
C ALA A 14 -2.39 -0.47 4.44
N SER A 15 -2.66 0.40 3.47
CA SER A 15 -3.93 1.09 3.34
C SER A 15 -4.53 0.80 1.96
N PRO A 16 -5.78 0.32 1.89
CA PRO A 16 -6.46 0.09 0.63
C PRO A 16 -6.75 1.44 -0.06
N VAL A 17 -6.45 1.53 -1.37
CA VAL A 17 -6.65 2.75 -2.16
C VAL A 17 -7.84 2.59 -3.08
N LEU A 18 -7.77 1.66 -4.03
CA LEU A 18 -8.84 1.39 -4.99
C LEU A 18 -9.03 -0.10 -5.18
N ARG A 19 -10.24 -0.49 -5.58
CA ARG A 19 -10.56 -1.85 -6.00
C ARG A 19 -11.29 -1.85 -7.33
N ASP A 20 -11.39 -3.04 -7.91
CA ASP A 20 -12.03 -3.28 -9.20
C ASP A 20 -11.49 -2.35 -10.30
N VAL A 21 -10.19 -2.01 -10.22
CA VAL A 21 -9.51 -1.25 -11.28
C VAL A 21 -9.26 -2.16 -12.46
N VAL A 22 -9.46 -1.69 -13.68
CA VAL A 22 -9.12 -2.45 -14.88
C VAL A 22 -7.60 -2.50 -15.02
N VAL A 23 -7.04 -3.71 -15.03
CA VAL A 23 -5.60 -3.90 -15.22
C VAL A 23 -5.28 -3.59 -16.67
N SER A 24 -4.51 -2.52 -16.87
CA SER A 24 -4.16 -1.99 -18.19
C SER A 24 -2.66 -1.71 -18.28
N PRO A 25 -2.06 -1.73 -19.49
CA PRO A 25 -0.64 -1.40 -19.65
C PRO A 25 -0.26 -0.04 -19.02
N PRO A 26 -1.05 1.04 -19.16
CA PRO A 26 -0.73 2.32 -18.51
C PRO A 26 -0.73 2.27 -16.97
N LEU A 27 -1.63 1.48 -16.37
CA LEU A 27 -1.65 1.29 -14.92
C LEU A 27 -0.40 0.52 -14.46
N CYS A 28 -0.08 -0.59 -15.13
CA CYS A 28 1.12 -1.39 -14.81
C CYS A 28 2.41 -0.57 -14.95
N GLU A 29 2.54 0.21 -16.02
CA GLU A 29 3.69 1.09 -16.24
C GLU A 29 3.80 2.16 -15.14
N TRP A 30 2.68 2.79 -14.76
CA TRP A 30 2.68 3.78 -13.70
C TRP A 30 3.09 3.19 -12.35
N VAL A 31 2.55 2.02 -11.98
CA VAL A 31 2.92 1.32 -10.74
C VAL A 31 4.42 1.00 -10.74
N ALA A 32 4.96 0.50 -11.85
CA ALA A 32 6.37 0.13 -11.96
C ALA A 32 7.33 1.34 -11.93
N THR A 33 6.94 2.47 -12.52
CA THR A 33 7.86 3.61 -12.73
C THR A 33 7.67 4.76 -11.75
N GLN A 34 6.46 4.92 -11.20
CA GLN A 34 6.10 6.04 -10.32
C GLN A 34 5.58 5.56 -8.96
N GLY A 35 4.91 4.41 -8.89
CA GLY A 35 4.23 3.92 -7.69
C GLY A 35 5.14 3.71 -6.47
N TRP A 36 6.45 3.60 -6.64
CA TRP A 36 7.42 3.43 -5.55
C TRP A 36 8.06 4.73 -5.06
N ARG A 37 7.81 5.87 -5.71
CA ARG A 37 8.54 7.14 -5.47
C ARG A 37 8.03 7.92 -4.24
N TYR A 38 7.90 7.24 -3.11
CA TYR A 38 7.46 7.81 -1.85
C TYR A 38 8.52 7.60 -0.77
N VAL A 39 8.62 8.53 0.18
CA VAL A 39 9.54 8.39 1.33
C VAL A 39 9.10 7.23 2.22
N PHE A 40 7.80 7.14 2.50
CA PHE A 40 7.20 6.05 3.25
C PHE A 40 6.25 5.25 2.37
N GLY A 41 6.74 4.13 1.83
CA GLY A 41 5.91 3.11 1.21
C GLY A 41 5.96 3.09 -0.30
N HIS A 42 5.09 2.29 -0.89
CA HIS A 42 4.94 2.13 -2.33
C HIS A 42 3.54 1.64 -2.66
N VAL A 43 3.09 1.95 -3.87
CA VAL A 43 1.86 1.44 -4.44
C VAL A 43 2.07 0.02 -4.94
N THR A 44 1.12 -0.86 -4.65
CA THR A 44 1.06 -2.21 -5.20
C THR A 44 -0.24 -2.44 -5.94
N LEU A 45 -0.17 -3.25 -6.99
CA LEU A 45 -1.31 -3.73 -7.75
C LEU A 45 -1.41 -5.25 -7.58
N ASP A 46 -2.45 -5.69 -6.88
CA ASP A 46 -2.84 -7.10 -6.87
C ASP A 46 -3.85 -7.34 -7.99
N ALA A 47 -3.45 -8.10 -9.01
CA ALA A 47 -4.20 -8.30 -10.25
C ALA A 47 -4.80 -9.71 -10.30
N LEU A 48 -6.11 -9.79 -10.52
CA LEU A 48 -6.85 -11.03 -10.70
C LEU A 48 -7.86 -10.91 -11.84
N LEU A 49 -7.74 -11.78 -12.84
CA LEU A 49 -8.71 -11.92 -13.95
C LEU A 49 -9.02 -10.59 -14.67
N GLY A 50 -8.01 -9.74 -14.89
CA GLY A 50 -8.14 -8.47 -15.63
C GLY A 50 -8.63 -7.29 -14.80
N THR A 51 -9.00 -7.51 -13.54
CA THR A 51 -9.26 -6.45 -12.55
C THR A 51 -8.27 -6.53 -11.41
N GLY A 52 -8.12 -5.47 -10.62
CA GLY A 52 -7.17 -5.47 -9.52
C GLY A 52 -7.55 -4.59 -8.34
N ARG A 53 -6.71 -4.67 -7.31
CA ARG A 53 -6.75 -3.84 -6.11
C ARG A 53 -5.44 -3.07 -6.01
N ILE A 54 -5.56 -1.79 -5.71
CA ILE A 54 -4.45 -0.90 -5.45
C ILE A 54 -4.37 -0.69 -3.93
N GLU A 55 -3.19 -0.94 -3.38
CA GLU A 55 -2.86 -0.69 -1.98
C GLU A 55 -1.62 0.20 -1.91
N PHE A 56 -1.52 0.98 -0.85
CA PHE A 56 -0.30 1.68 -0.49
C PHE A 56 0.28 1.04 0.77
N GLN A 57 1.53 0.57 0.70
CA GLN A 57 2.11 -0.23 1.77
C GLN A 57 3.54 0.17 2.11
N HIS A 58 3.87 0.02 3.39
CA HIS A 58 5.20 0.22 3.93
C HIS A 58 5.58 -0.93 4.86
N ARG A 59 6.87 -1.30 4.86
CA ARG A 59 7.39 -2.43 5.64
C ARG A 59 8.52 -1.97 6.55
N LEU A 60 8.44 -2.35 7.82
CA LEU A 60 9.38 -1.98 8.87
C LEU A 60 9.86 -3.23 9.61
N LEU A 61 11.09 -3.18 10.10
CA LEU A 61 11.63 -4.19 11.02
C LEU A 61 11.04 -3.94 12.41
N GLY A 62 10.29 -4.91 12.93
CA GLY A 62 9.55 -4.74 14.18
C GLY A 62 10.42 -4.70 15.44
N GLU A 63 11.64 -5.22 15.38
CA GLU A 63 12.54 -5.32 16.54
C GLU A 63 13.08 -3.96 17.00
N HIS A 64 13.00 -2.95 16.14
CA HIS A 64 13.45 -1.59 16.42
C HIS A 64 12.31 -0.57 16.34
N LEU A 65 11.06 -1.03 16.22
CA LEU A 65 9.93 -0.17 15.97
C LEU A 65 9.35 0.36 17.29
N GLY A 66 9.63 1.63 17.60
CA GLY A 66 9.02 2.32 18.71
C GLY A 66 7.54 2.60 18.49
N ALA A 67 6.77 2.83 19.57
CA ALA A 67 5.35 3.16 19.48
C ALA A 67 5.10 4.44 18.66
N ASP A 68 5.86 5.50 18.93
CA ASP A 68 5.74 6.78 18.22
C ASP A 68 6.10 6.63 16.73
N GLU A 69 7.17 5.87 16.43
CA GLU A 69 7.58 5.60 15.05
C GLU A 69 6.52 4.79 14.29
N PHE A 70 5.90 3.82 14.96
CA PHE A 70 4.80 3.06 14.38
C PHE A 70 3.60 3.96 14.10
N GLU A 71 3.21 4.81 15.05
CA GLU A 71 2.10 5.76 14.86
C GLU A 71 2.37 6.70 13.68
N GLN A 72 3.58 7.28 13.59
CA GLN A 72 3.95 8.15 12.49
C GLN A 72 3.96 7.41 11.14
N ALA A 73 4.43 6.15 11.11
CA ALA A 73 4.40 5.34 9.91
C ALA A 73 2.96 5.01 9.46
N VAL A 74 2.05 4.72 10.40
CA VAL A 74 0.62 4.53 10.11
C VAL A 74 0.01 5.81 9.54
N LEU A 75 0.24 6.95 10.16
CA LEU A 75 -0.27 8.25 9.68
C LEU A 75 0.26 8.60 8.29
N ALA A 76 1.55 8.36 8.03
CA ALA A 76 2.16 8.59 6.73
C ALA A 76 1.53 7.70 5.63
N VAL A 77 1.31 6.41 5.92
CA VAL A 77 0.68 5.47 4.97
C VAL A 77 -0.77 5.85 4.71
N VAL A 78 -1.58 6.10 5.74
CA VAL A 78 -3.00 6.44 5.57
C VAL A 78 -3.17 7.79 4.86
N GLY A 79 -2.40 8.81 5.27
CA GLY A 79 -2.47 10.13 4.64
C GLY A 79 -2.06 10.13 3.18
N THR A 80 -1.03 9.35 2.82
CA THR A 80 -0.61 9.20 1.41
C THR A 80 -1.64 8.41 0.61
N ALA A 81 -2.20 7.33 1.19
CA ALA A 81 -3.23 6.53 0.54
C ALA A 81 -4.47 7.36 0.21
N ASP A 82 -4.93 8.20 1.14
CA ASP A 82 -6.09 9.08 0.94
C ASP A 82 -5.89 10.04 -0.25
N GLN A 83 -4.71 10.67 -0.34
CA GLN A 83 -4.34 11.52 -1.50
C GLN A 83 -4.29 10.73 -2.82
N LEU A 84 -3.85 9.47 -2.76
CA LEU A 84 -3.77 8.59 -3.92
C LEU A 84 -5.15 8.18 -4.42
N VAL A 85 -6.16 8.05 -3.56
CA VAL A 85 -7.53 7.66 -3.97
C VAL A 85 -8.02 8.59 -5.08
N GLU A 86 -8.02 9.89 -4.85
CA GLU A 86 -8.55 10.86 -5.81
C GLU A 86 -7.74 10.84 -7.11
N THR A 87 -6.41 10.87 -6.99
CA THR A 87 -5.49 10.96 -8.12
C THR A 87 -5.58 9.73 -9.02
N LEU A 88 -5.58 8.53 -8.43
CA LEU A 88 -5.61 7.27 -9.16
C LEU A 88 -7.01 6.97 -9.68
N GLN A 89 -8.07 7.34 -8.95
CA GLN A 89 -9.44 7.11 -9.40
C GLN A 89 -9.75 7.96 -10.62
N ALA A 90 -9.34 9.23 -10.61
CA ALA A 90 -9.51 10.11 -11.76
C ALA A 90 -8.76 9.59 -13.01
N ARG A 91 -7.61 8.93 -12.82
CA ARG A 91 -6.76 8.47 -13.92
C ARG A 91 -7.10 7.06 -14.43
N PHE A 92 -7.47 6.15 -13.54
CA PHE A 92 -7.60 4.71 -13.83
C PHE A 92 -8.98 4.13 -13.48
N GLY A 93 -9.88 4.94 -12.90
CA GLY A 93 -11.20 4.49 -12.45
C GLY A 93 -11.13 3.63 -11.19
N GLY A 94 -12.02 2.65 -11.10
CA GLY A 94 -12.18 1.81 -9.91
C GLY A 94 -13.04 2.43 -8.82
N LEU A 95 -13.25 1.66 -7.75
CA LEU A 95 -14.14 1.99 -6.65
C LEU A 95 -13.36 2.28 -5.37
N ARG A 96 -13.83 3.27 -4.60
CA ARG A 96 -13.38 3.46 -3.22
C ARG A 96 -13.96 2.34 -2.37
N TYR A 97 -13.23 1.97 -1.32
CA TYR A 97 -13.72 0.95 -0.38
C TYR A 97 -14.96 1.42 0.40
N THR A 98 -15.13 2.73 0.58
CA THR A 98 -16.31 3.34 1.22
C THR A 98 -17.56 3.35 0.35
N ASP A 99 -17.42 3.20 -0.98
CA ASP A 99 -18.55 3.23 -1.91
C ASP A 99 -19.30 1.89 -1.94
N LEU A 100 -18.75 0.87 -1.28
CA LEU A 100 -19.38 -0.43 -1.14
C LEU A 100 -20.54 -0.35 -0.16
N ARG A 101 -21.74 -0.60 -0.68
CA ARG A 101 -22.86 -1.01 0.18
C ARG A 101 -22.66 -2.48 0.50
N VAL A 102 -22.40 -2.76 1.78
CA VAL A 102 -22.45 -4.10 2.36
C VAL A 102 -23.91 -4.47 2.61
#